data_AF-A0A7V2SK67-F1
#
_entry.id   AF-A0A7V2SK67-F1
#
_cell.length_a   1.000
_cell.length_b   1.000
_cell.length_c   1.000
_cell.angle_alpha   90.00
_cell.angle_beta   90.00
_cell.angle_gamma   90.00
#
_symmetry.space_group_name_H-M   'P 1'
#
loop_
_entity.id
_entity.type
_entity.pdbx_description
1 polymer ?
#
loop_
_entity_poly.entity_id
_entity_poly.type
_entity_poly.pdbx_seq_one_letter_code
_entity_poly.pdbx_strand_id
1 'polypeptide(L)'
;MKINQAGLDLIKKYEGFRSLAYRDAVGIWTIGYGHTSMAGPPKVTPKMSITQQQAERILARDVERFSRQIRPLIQVPLNDNQFSALVSFAYNVGIAGFRKSSVLRRVNDRRFEAVPARLSLWIKAGGKTLNGLVRRRSAEGELFLAETSPKKPGSGRPVKPVSGKPVHKSTTNLAAILSAISGLISAFMGGTGNQVGGYFVAIAALVIIAATLWIFRERWIKSRTEGV
;
A
#
# COMPACT_ATOMS: atom_id res chain seq x y z
N MET A 1 -10.95 12.97 4.53
CA MET A 1 -9.59 12.47 4.29
C MET A 1 -8.78 12.58 5.57
N LYS A 2 -8.32 11.48 6.14
CA LYS A 2 -7.30 11.44 7.20
C LYS A 2 -6.45 10.20 7.01
N ILE A 3 -5.22 10.22 7.52
CA ILE A 3 -4.44 8.99 7.53
C ILE A 3 -5.09 7.99 8.50
N ASN A 4 -5.11 6.73 8.10
CA ASN A 4 -5.59 5.62 8.93
C ASN A 4 -4.43 4.72 9.40
N GLN A 5 -4.76 3.74 10.23
CA GLN A 5 -3.76 2.85 10.82
C GLN A 5 -3.01 2.03 9.75
N ALA A 6 -3.70 1.57 8.71
CA ALA A 6 -3.08 0.84 7.61
C ALA A 6 -2.00 1.68 6.89
N GLY A 7 -2.25 2.98 6.68
CA GLY A 7 -1.26 3.91 6.15
C GLY A 7 -0.03 4.08 7.03
N LEU A 8 -0.24 4.24 8.35
CA LEU A 8 0.85 4.36 9.32
C LEU A 8 1.69 3.09 9.37
N ASP A 9 1.05 1.92 9.37
CA ASP A 9 1.73 0.63 9.40
C ASP A 9 2.52 0.38 8.11
N LEU A 10 1.96 0.81 6.97
CA LEU A 10 2.64 0.76 5.68
C LEU A 10 3.93 1.60 5.71
N ILE A 11 3.86 2.84 6.20
CA ILE A 11 5.04 3.70 6.32
C ILE A 11 6.07 3.06 7.25
N LYS A 12 5.67 2.63 8.46
CA LYS A 12 6.58 1.97 9.41
C LYS A 12 7.27 0.75 8.80
N LYS A 13 6.53 -0.07 8.05
CA LYS A 13 7.05 -1.27 7.39
C LYS A 13 8.16 -0.97 6.39
N TYR A 14 8.01 0.08 5.59
CA TYR A 14 8.97 0.38 4.51
C TYR A 14 10.09 1.33 4.91
N GLU A 15 9.88 2.21 5.89
CA GLU A 15 10.96 3.04 6.43
C GLU A 15 11.86 2.24 7.39
N GLY A 16 11.24 1.35 8.18
CA GLY A 16 11.94 0.60 9.23
C GLY A 16 12.30 1.46 10.44
N PHE A 17 12.40 0.84 11.60
CA PHE A 17 12.78 1.52 12.83
C PHE A 17 14.30 1.52 13.03
N ARG A 18 14.88 2.70 13.28
CA ARG A 18 16.26 2.88 13.74
C ARG A 18 16.28 3.59 15.10
N SER A 19 16.72 2.88 16.13
CA SER A 19 16.79 3.42 17.49
C SER A 19 17.89 4.47 17.66
N LEU A 20 18.99 4.35 16.92
CA LEU A 20 20.14 5.26 16.95
C LEU A 20 20.14 6.17 15.72
N ALA A 21 20.54 7.43 15.93
CA ALA A 21 20.77 8.36 14.84
C ALA A 21 21.90 7.87 13.91
N TYR A 22 21.67 7.93 12.60
CA TYR A 22 22.61 7.53 11.57
C TYR A 22 22.68 8.58 10.47
N ARG A 23 23.75 8.54 9.65
CA ARG A 23 23.84 9.35 8.43
C ARG A 23 23.23 8.55 7.28
N ASP A 24 22.26 9.13 6.58
CA ASP A 24 21.70 8.52 5.37
C ASP A 24 22.68 8.57 4.18
N ALA A 25 22.25 8.09 3.01
CA ALA A 25 23.08 8.03 1.81
C ALA A 25 23.58 9.39 1.30
N VAL A 26 22.94 10.50 1.70
CA VAL A 26 23.34 11.87 1.35
C VAL A 26 23.98 12.62 2.53
N GLY A 27 24.27 11.90 3.62
CA GLY A 27 24.96 12.44 4.79
C GLY A 27 24.06 13.26 5.72
N ILE A 28 22.74 13.09 5.73
CA ILE A 28 21.83 13.77 6.66
C ILE A 28 21.59 12.90 7.90
N TRP A 29 21.66 13.51 9.09
CA TRP A 29 21.32 12.83 10.35
C TRP A 29 19.84 12.46 10.38
N THR A 30 19.58 11.16 10.53
CA THR A 30 18.26 10.55 10.47
C THR A 30 18.05 9.60 11.65
N ILE A 31 16.84 9.52 12.20
CA ILE A 31 16.49 8.63 13.32
C ILE A 31 15.04 8.11 13.21
N GLY A 32 14.73 7.00 13.89
CA GLY A 32 13.38 6.45 13.96
C GLY A 32 12.93 5.91 12.61
N TYR A 33 11.80 6.41 12.12
CA TYR A 33 11.21 6.05 10.83
C TYR A 33 11.53 7.10 9.75
N GLY A 34 12.79 7.50 9.62
CA GLY A 34 13.23 8.47 8.62
C GLY A 34 13.10 9.94 9.04
N HIS A 35 13.02 10.24 10.33
CA HIS A 35 12.93 11.62 10.82
C HIS A 35 14.28 12.34 10.72
N THR A 36 14.25 13.60 10.26
CA THR A 36 15.42 14.49 10.18
C THR A 36 15.12 15.82 10.86
N SER A 37 16.15 16.58 11.26
CA SER A 37 15.97 17.92 11.86
C SER A 37 15.22 18.91 10.95
N MET A 38 15.21 18.67 9.63
CA MET A 38 14.45 19.47 8.66
C MET A 38 12.94 19.20 8.75
N ALA A 39 12.55 18.04 9.29
CA ALA A 39 11.16 17.68 9.54
C ALA A 39 10.56 18.47 10.72
N GLY A 40 11.40 19.04 11.59
CA GLY A 40 11.02 19.81 12.77
C GLY A 40 11.65 19.21 14.04
N PRO A 41 11.09 19.49 15.22
CA PRO A 41 11.57 18.87 16.46
C PRO A 41 11.21 17.38 16.55
N PRO A 42 12.10 16.54 17.13
CA PRO A 42 13.38 16.91 17.74
C PRO A 42 14.51 17.15 16.73
N LYS A 43 15.46 18.03 17.05
CA LYS A 43 16.72 18.08 16.30
C LYS A 43 17.46 16.75 16.47
N VAL A 44 17.79 16.10 15.37
CA VAL A 44 18.58 14.86 15.35
C VAL A 44 20.04 15.22 15.50
N THR A 45 20.67 14.69 16.54
CA THR A 45 22.09 14.91 16.86
C THR A 45 22.88 13.59 16.81
N PRO A 46 24.22 13.64 16.63
CA PRO A 46 25.05 12.45 16.76
C PRO A 46 24.81 11.76 18.11
N LYS A 47 24.84 10.42 18.12
CA LYS A 47 24.64 9.56 19.30
C LYS A 47 23.26 9.67 19.96
N MET A 48 22.31 10.41 19.37
CA MET A 48 20.93 10.43 19.84
C MET A 48 20.32 9.02 19.73
N SER A 49 19.56 8.62 20.74
CA SER A 49 18.80 7.38 20.76
C SER A 49 17.35 7.64 21.13
N ILE A 50 16.44 6.82 20.60
CA ILE A 50 15.02 6.86 20.93
C ILE A 50 14.45 5.45 21.04
N THR A 51 13.43 5.31 21.88
CA THR A 51 12.56 4.14 21.94
C THR A 51 11.64 4.09 20.71
N GLN A 52 11.10 2.90 20.40
CA GLN A 52 10.12 2.76 19.33
C GLN A 52 8.88 3.65 19.59
N GLN A 53 8.40 3.73 20.82
CA GLN A 53 7.25 4.59 21.16
C GLN A 53 7.55 6.09 20.95
N GLN A 54 8.78 6.54 21.21
CA GLN A 54 9.21 7.90 20.85
C GLN A 54 9.25 8.08 19.33
N ALA A 55 9.77 7.09 18.58
CA ALA A 55 9.80 7.12 17.12
C ALA A 55 8.40 7.14 16.51
N GLU A 56 7.43 6.42 17.06
CA GLU A 56 6.04 6.44 16.62
C GLU A 56 5.37 7.80 16.86
N ARG A 57 5.65 8.44 18.00
CA ARG A 57 5.18 9.82 18.26
C ARG A 57 5.80 10.84 17.31
N ILE A 58 7.07 10.67 16.97
CA ILE A 58 7.76 11.51 15.97
C ILE A 58 7.13 11.28 14.59
N LEU A 59 6.98 10.03 14.18
CA LEU A 59 6.39 9.65 12.90
C LEU A 59 4.97 10.22 12.75
N ALA A 60 4.13 10.13 13.78
CA ALA A 60 2.78 10.69 13.73
C ALA A 60 2.78 12.20 13.42
N ARG A 61 3.73 12.97 13.97
CA ARG A 61 3.88 14.40 13.68
C ARG A 61 4.38 14.64 12.26
N ASP A 62 5.36 13.88 11.82
CA ASP A 62 5.92 14.01 10.47
C ASP A 62 4.86 13.68 9.42
N VAL A 63 4.15 12.58 9.60
CA VAL A 63 3.04 12.14 8.74
C VAL A 63 1.94 13.19 8.69
N GLU A 64 1.57 13.79 9.82
CA GLU A 64 0.57 14.86 9.82
C GLU A 64 1.09 16.09 9.06
N ARG A 65 2.38 16.42 9.17
CA ARG A 65 3.00 17.49 8.37
C ARG A 65 2.97 17.18 6.86
N PHE A 66 3.25 15.95 6.45
CA PHE A 66 3.11 15.51 5.05
C PHE A 66 1.64 15.59 4.61
N SER A 67 0.73 15.08 5.45
CA SER A 67 -0.72 15.12 5.21
C SER A 67 -1.20 16.54 4.94
N ARG A 68 -0.82 17.52 5.78
CA ARG A 68 -1.17 18.94 5.57
C ARG A 68 -0.63 19.51 4.26
N GLN A 69 0.57 19.12 3.85
CA GLN A 69 1.19 19.62 2.61
C GLN A 69 0.55 19.02 1.34
N ILE A 70 0.13 17.76 1.36
CA ILE A 70 -0.46 17.12 0.17
C ILE A 70 -1.97 17.37 0.04
N ARG A 71 -2.70 17.58 1.14
CA ARG A 71 -4.14 17.88 1.14
C ARG A 71 -4.55 18.96 0.12
N PRO A 72 -3.93 20.15 0.07
CA PRO A 72 -4.34 21.20 -0.87
C PRO A 72 -4.01 20.87 -2.33
N LEU A 73 -3.17 19.87 -2.60
CA LEU A 73 -2.84 19.45 -3.96
C LEU A 73 -3.90 18.49 -4.54
N ILE A 74 -4.68 17.86 -3.67
CA ILE A 74 -5.73 16.89 -4.03
C ILE A 74 -7.04 17.65 -4.23
N GLN A 75 -7.57 17.62 -5.45
CA GLN A 75 -8.72 18.42 -5.87
C GLN A 75 -10.05 17.65 -5.83
N VAL A 76 -10.01 16.38 -5.44
CA VAL A 76 -11.15 15.47 -5.43
C VAL A 76 -11.33 14.84 -4.05
N PRO A 77 -12.56 14.46 -3.65
CA PRO A 77 -12.77 13.74 -2.41
C PRO A 77 -12.12 12.36 -2.51
N LEU A 78 -11.34 12.00 -1.49
CA LEU A 78 -10.78 10.66 -1.32
C LEU A 78 -11.27 10.03 -0.02
N ASN A 79 -11.35 8.71 -0.04
CA ASN A 79 -11.54 7.93 1.19
C ASN A 79 -10.22 7.88 1.99
N ASP A 80 -10.28 7.36 3.22
CA ASP A 80 -9.12 7.35 4.12
C ASP A 80 -8.00 6.40 3.64
N ASN A 81 -8.34 5.30 2.95
CA ASN A 81 -7.37 4.36 2.37
C ASN A 81 -6.57 5.01 1.23
N GLN A 82 -7.27 5.63 0.29
CA GLN A 82 -6.69 6.38 -0.83
C GLN A 82 -5.76 7.49 -0.32
N PHE A 83 -6.25 8.31 0.61
CA PHE A 83 -5.44 9.38 1.19
C PHE A 83 -4.20 8.82 1.90
N SER A 84 -4.35 7.74 2.66
CA SER A 84 -3.25 7.09 3.38
C SER A 84 -2.15 6.55 2.45
N ALA A 85 -2.53 5.91 1.35
CA ALA A 85 -1.59 5.47 0.33
C ALA A 85 -0.82 6.63 -0.30
N LEU A 86 -1.49 7.75 -0.59
CA LEU A 86 -0.84 8.95 -1.13
C LEU A 86 0.10 9.61 -0.11
N VAL A 87 -0.23 9.59 1.19
CA VAL A 87 0.68 10.06 2.25
C VAL A 87 1.92 9.17 2.32
N SER A 88 1.78 7.83 2.28
CA SER A 88 2.93 6.91 2.25
C SER A 88 3.82 7.15 1.03
N PHE A 89 3.21 7.33 -0.13
CA PHE A 89 3.91 7.64 -1.36
C PHE A 89 4.68 8.96 -1.25
N ALA A 90 4.02 10.03 -0.80
CA ALA A 90 4.63 11.35 -0.62
C ALA A 90 5.75 11.36 0.43
N TYR A 91 5.61 10.57 1.50
CA TYR A 91 6.66 10.41 2.50
C TYR A 91 7.95 9.85 1.89
N ASN A 92 7.82 8.90 0.95
CA ASN A 92 8.96 8.30 0.26
C ASN A 92 9.61 9.20 -0.78
N VAL A 93 8.81 9.83 -1.64
CA VAL A 93 9.32 10.58 -2.81
C VAL A 93 9.48 12.08 -2.55
N GLY A 94 9.10 12.52 -1.35
CA GLY A 94 9.02 13.92 -0.96
C GLY A 94 7.85 14.67 -1.60
N ILE A 95 7.54 15.84 -1.04
CA ILE A 95 6.43 16.70 -1.51
C ILE A 95 6.64 17.19 -2.94
N ALA A 96 7.88 17.52 -3.31
CA ALA A 96 8.21 17.96 -4.67
C ALA A 96 7.98 16.85 -5.71
N GLY A 97 8.39 15.61 -5.39
CA GLY A 97 8.15 14.44 -6.23
C GLY A 97 6.66 14.14 -6.36
N PHE A 98 5.94 14.16 -5.25
CA PHE A 98 4.48 13.97 -5.23
C PHE A 98 3.75 14.99 -6.11
N ARG A 99 4.06 16.29 -5.94
CA ARG A 99 3.40 17.39 -6.68
C ARG A 99 3.56 17.28 -8.19
N LYS A 100 4.72 16.81 -8.67
CA LYS A 100 5.00 16.64 -10.11
C LYS A 100 4.57 15.28 -10.66
N SER A 101 4.06 14.39 -9.81
CA SER A 101 3.82 13.00 -10.18
C SER A 101 2.64 12.82 -11.13
N SER A 102 2.74 11.81 -11.99
CA SER A 102 1.58 11.32 -12.76
C SER A 102 0.53 10.66 -11.86
N VAL A 103 0.90 10.25 -10.65
CA VAL A 103 -0.01 9.73 -9.62
C VAL A 103 -1.02 10.80 -9.22
N LEU A 104 -0.56 11.97 -8.78
CA LEU A 104 -1.43 13.08 -8.38
C LEU A 104 -2.36 13.53 -9.52
N ARG A 105 -1.83 13.58 -10.74
CA ARG A 105 -2.64 13.91 -11.92
C ARG A 105 -3.78 12.90 -12.14
N ARG A 106 -3.52 11.59 -12.05
CA ARG A 106 -4.58 10.58 -12.17
C ARG A 106 -5.60 10.63 -11.04
N VAL A 107 -5.16 10.95 -9.83
CA VAL A 107 -6.05 11.21 -8.69
C VAL A 107 -7.00 12.37 -9.00
N ASN A 108 -6.46 13.53 -9.41
CA ASN A 108 -7.28 14.71 -9.68
C ASN A 108 -8.18 14.53 -10.92
N ASP A 109 -7.77 13.72 -11.91
CA ASP A 109 -8.61 13.31 -13.04
C ASP A 109 -9.71 12.29 -12.67
N ARG A 110 -9.82 11.88 -11.39
CA ARG A 110 -10.68 10.79 -10.91
C ARG A 110 -10.44 9.44 -11.60
N ARG A 111 -9.26 9.24 -12.18
CA ARG A 111 -8.84 7.99 -12.81
C ARG A 111 -8.16 7.09 -11.78
N PHE A 112 -8.90 6.71 -10.74
CA PHE A 112 -8.39 5.98 -9.58
C PHE A 112 -7.80 4.61 -9.94
N GLU A 113 -8.42 3.86 -10.85
CA GLU A 113 -7.91 2.58 -11.34
C GLU A 113 -6.52 2.68 -11.99
N ALA A 114 -6.17 3.85 -12.52
CA ALA A 114 -4.86 4.06 -13.15
C ALA A 114 -3.74 4.37 -12.14
N VAL A 115 -4.06 4.61 -10.86
CA VAL A 115 -3.10 5.04 -9.84
C VAL A 115 -2.02 4.01 -9.57
N PRO A 116 -2.31 2.70 -9.36
CA PRO A 116 -1.26 1.70 -9.14
C PRO A 116 -0.23 1.63 -10.28
N ALA A 117 -0.70 1.71 -11.54
CA ALA A 117 0.21 1.73 -12.69
C ALA A 117 1.13 2.97 -12.70
N ARG A 118 0.67 4.11 -12.17
CA ARG A 118 1.51 5.32 -12.02
C ARG A 118 2.46 5.21 -10.82
N LEU A 119 2.06 4.56 -9.74
CA LEU A 119 2.94 4.27 -8.60
C LEU A 119 4.12 3.40 -9.05
N SER A 120 3.89 2.39 -9.89
CA SER A 120 4.93 1.49 -10.43
C SER A 120 6.01 2.17 -11.27
N LEU A 121 5.83 3.44 -11.67
CA LEU A 121 6.89 4.23 -12.31
C LEU A 121 7.96 4.72 -11.31
N TRP A 122 7.63 4.75 -10.02
CA TRP A 122 8.49 5.25 -8.94
C TRP A 122 9.22 4.12 -8.22
N ILE A 123 9.88 3.25 -8.99
CA ILE A 123 10.59 2.05 -8.51
C ILE A 123 12.10 2.12 -8.70
N LYS A 124 12.63 3.23 -9.21
CA LYS A 124 14.05 3.39 -9.53
C LYS A 124 14.75 4.36 -8.59
N ALA A 125 16.01 4.08 -8.28
CA ALA A 125 16.95 5.03 -7.68
C ALA A 125 18.33 4.82 -8.30
N GLY A 126 19.07 5.90 -8.57
CA GLY A 126 20.37 5.82 -9.27
C GLY A 126 20.29 5.12 -10.62
N GLY A 127 19.16 5.28 -11.35
CA GLY A 127 18.92 4.63 -12.65
C GLY A 127 18.52 3.15 -12.58
N LYS A 128 18.62 2.49 -11.42
CA LYS A 128 18.34 1.06 -11.25
C LYS A 128 17.00 0.82 -10.59
N THR A 129 16.27 -0.20 -11.03
CA THR A 129 15.06 -0.67 -10.35
C THR A 129 15.40 -1.30 -9.01
N LEU A 130 14.69 -0.91 -7.96
CA LEU A 130 14.86 -1.43 -6.61
C LEU A 130 13.66 -2.30 -6.21
N ASN A 131 13.91 -3.58 -5.90
CA ASN A 131 12.86 -4.52 -5.50
C ASN A 131 12.08 -4.06 -4.24
N GLY A 132 12.75 -3.33 -3.33
CA GLY A 132 12.09 -2.72 -2.18
C GLY A 132 11.02 -1.69 -2.59
N LEU A 133 11.32 -0.84 -3.58
CA LEU A 133 10.36 0.13 -4.10
C LEU A 133 9.24 -0.55 -4.88
N VAL A 134 9.54 -1.61 -5.66
CA VAL A 134 8.49 -2.40 -6.34
C VAL A 134 7.46 -2.92 -5.33
N ARG A 135 7.91 -3.57 -4.26
CA ARG A 135 7.01 -4.05 -3.20
C ARG A 135 6.26 -2.92 -2.52
N ARG A 136 6.90 -1.77 -2.27
CA ARG A 136 6.27 -0.60 -1.66
C ARG A 136 5.16 -0.03 -2.53
N ARG A 137 5.42 0.16 -3.82
CA ARG A 137 4.45 0.71 -4.77
C ARG A 137 3.27 -0.24 -4.98
N SER A 138 3.48 -1.56 -4.98
CA SER A 138 2.39 -2.56 -4.99
C SER A 138 1.49 -2.39 -3.77
N ALA A 139 2.07 -2.41 -2.57
CA ALA A 139 1.29 -2.32 -1.33
C ALA A 139 0.57 -0.97 -1.15
N GLU A 140 1.17 0.13 -1.63
CA GLU A 140 0.49 1.43 -1.70
C GLU A 140 -0.68 1.41 -2.69
N GLY A 141 -0.52 0.77 -3.86
CA GLY A 141 -1.59 0.59 -4.83
C GLY A 141 -2.73 -0.27 -4.30
N GLU A 142 -2.41 -1.38 -3.63
CA GLU A 142 -3.37 -2.26 -2.96
C GLU A 142 -4.16 -1.50 -1.89
N LEU A 143 -3.46 -0.74 -1.02
CA LEU A 143 -4.13 0.10 -0.03
C LEU A 143 -5.02 1.16 -0.72
N PHE A 144 -4.56 1.77 -1.82
CA PHE A 144 -5.32 2.80 -2.52
C PHE A 144 -6.64 2.27 -3.10
N LEU A 145 -6.64 1.05 -3.63
CA LEU A 145 -7.83 0.41 -4.21
C LEU A 145 -8.67 -0.37 -3.17
N ALA A 146 -8.16 -0.55 -1.95
CA ALA A 146 -8.88 -1.30 -0.92
C ALA A 146 -10.19 -0.60 -0.53
N GLU A 147 -11.29 -1.36 -0.56
CA GLU A 147 -12.59 -0.92 -0.09
C GLU A 147 -12.50 -0.42 1.36
N THR A 148 -13.03 0.78 1.61
CA THR A 148 -13.17 1.25 2.99
C THR A 148 -14.36 0.54 3.60
N SER A 149 -14.13 -0.36 4.56
CA SER A 149 -15.21 -0.92 5.36
C SER A 149 -16.06 0.23 5.91
N PRO A 150 -17.40 0.15 5.82
CA PRO A 150 -18.25 1.22 6.32
C PRO A 150 -17.92 1.43 7.79
N LYS A 151 -17.60 2.68 8.13
CA LYS A 151 -17.43 3.11 9.52
C LYS A 151 -18.75 2.82 10.22
N LYS A 152 -18.80 1.75 11.01
CA LYS A 152 -19.97 1.40 11.82
C LYS A 152 -20.40 2.69 12.55
N PRO A 153 -21.63 3.20 12.35
CA PRO A 153 -22.05 4.40 13.06
C PRO A 153 -21.86 4.15 14.55
N GLY A 154 -21.20 5.10 15.20
CA GLY A 154 -20.86 5.03 16.62
C GLY A 154 -22.07 4.60 17.43
N SER A 155 -21.82 3.73 18.41
CA SER A 155 -22.79 3.21 19.36
C SER A 155 -23.62 4.33 19.99
N GLY A 156 -24.81 4.56 19.43
CA GLY A 156 -25.92 5.11 20.18
C GLY A 156 -26.27 4.17 21.31
N ARG A 157 -26.51 4.75 22.49
CA ARG A 157 -27.02 4.16 23.74
C ARG A 157 -27.95 2.95 23.50
N PRO A 158 -27.87 1.87 24.30
CA PRO A 158 -28.66 0.66 24.06
C PRO A 158 -30.16 0.95 24.25
N VAL A 159 -30.91 0.85 23.17
CA VAL A 159 -32.38 0.73 23.21
C VAL A 159 -32.70 -0.74 23.47
N LYS A 160 -33.57 -1.02 24.45
CA LYS A 160 -33.96 -2.37 24.86
C LYS A 160 -34.55 -3.17 23.68
N PRO A 161 -34.27 -4.48 23.57
CA PRO A 161 -34.71 -5.28 22.43
C PRO A 161 -36.21 -5.61 22.52
N VAL A 162 -36.95 -5.32 21.44
CA VAL A 162 -38.29 -5.88 21.20
C VAL A 162 -38.14 -7.24 20.55
N SER A 163 -38.86 -8.23 21.07
CA SER A 163 -38.78 -9.64 20.66
C SER A 163 -39.31 -9.87 19.24
N GLY A 164 -38.47 -10.44 18.38
CA GLY A 164 -38.86 -10.99 17.08
C GLY A 164 -38.14 -12.32 16.85
N LYS A 165 -38.87 -13.31 16.35
CA LYS A 165 -38.51 -14.74 16.21
C LYS A 165 -37.24 -15.00 15.37
N PRO A 166 -36.54 -16.15 15.55
CA PRO A 166 -35.23 -16.37 14.97
C PRO A 166 -35.33 -16.66 13.47
N VAL A 167 -34.63 -15.86 12.66
CA VAL A 167 -34.46 -16.13 11.23
C VAL A 167 -33.07 -16.74 11.01
N HIS A 168 -33.10 -17.95 10.43
CA HIS A 168 -32.05 -18.86 10.01
C HIS A 168 -30.59 -18.38 10.00
N LYS A 169 -29.72 -19.15 10.67
CA LYS A 169 -28.28 -19.18 10.38
C LYS A 169 -28.08 -19.79 8.99
N SER A 170 -27.52 -19.02 8.05
CA SER A 170 -27.08 -19.51 6.75
C SER A 170 -25.55 -19.60 6.73
N THR A 171 -25.04 -20.75 7.12
CA THR A 171 -23.72 -21.28 6.76
C THR A 171 -23.79 -21.85 5.35
N THR A 172 -23.13 -21.22 4.37
CA THR A 172 -22.72 -21.78 3.06
C THR A 172 -22.20 -20.63 2.19
N ASN A 173 -21.16 -20.69 1.37
CA ASN A 173 -20.15 -21.70 1.06
C ASN A 173 -19.05 -20.99 0.26
N LEU A 174 -17.83 -21.51 0.33
CA LEU A 174 -16.60 -21.08 -0.33
C LEU A 174 -16.62 -21.23 -1.89
N ALA A 175 -17.78 -21.29 -2.52
CA ALA A 175 -17.95 -21.71 -3.92
C ALA A 175 -18.12 -20.56 -4.94
N ALA A 176 -18.09 -19.29 -4.50
CA ALA A 176 -18.27 -18.15 -5.41
C ALA A 176 -16.98 -17.68 -6.12
N ILE A 177 -15.82 -18.27 -5.83
CA ILE A 177 -14.53 -17.84 -6.41
C ILE A 177 -14.19 -18.59 -7.73
N LEU A 178 -14.86 -19.68 -8.05
CA LEU A 178 -14.54 -20.50 -9.24
C LEU A 178 -15.31 -20.14 -10.53
N SER A 179 -16.33 -19.29 -10.47
CA SER A 179 -17.09 -18.90 -11.68
C SER A 179 -16.52 -17.66 -12.41
N ALA A 180 -15.58 -16.92 -11.81
CA ALA A 180 -14.98 -15.75 -12.45
C ALA A 180 -13.87 -16.10 -13.46
N ILE A 181 -13.31 -17.31 -13.41
CA ILE A 181 -12.19 -17.70 -14.29
C ILE A 181 -12.69 -18.24 -15.64
N SER A 182 -13.90 -18.83 -15.71
CA SER A 182 -14.45 -19.33 -16.97
C SER A 182 -14.90 -18.21 -17.92
N GLY A 183 -15.31 -17.05 -17.38
CA GLY A 183 -15.78 -15.93 -18.19
C GLY A 183 -14.68 -15.18 -18.95
N LEU A 184 -13.43 -15.22 -18.45
CA LEU A 184 -12.32 -14.52 -19.09
C LEU A 184 -11.79 -15.23 -20.34
N ILE A 185 -11.99 -16.55 -20.45
CA ILE A 185 -11.52 -17.36 -21.59
C ILE A 185 -12.50 -17.26 -22.76
N SER A 186 -13.81 -17.27 -22.49
CA SER A 186 -14.84 -17.23 -23.54
C SER A 186 -14.98 -15.87 -24.23
N ALA A 187 -14.55 -14.77 -23.59
CA ALA A 187 -14.58 -13.44 -24.19
C ALA A 187 -13.45 -13.19 -25.22
N PHE A 188 -12.44 -14.08 -25.31
CA PHE A 188 -11.28 -13.89 -26.18
C PHE A 188 -11.14 -14.93 -27.30
N MET A 189 -11.98 -15.97 -27.33
CA MET A 189 -12.00 -16.94 -28.44
C MET A 189 -12.92 -16.52 -29.61
N GLY A 190 -13.60 -15.39 -29.51
CA GLY A 190 -14.56 -14.92 -30.52
C GLY A 190 -14.02 -13.95 -31.58
N GLY A 191 -12.75 -13.57 -31.55
CA GLY A 191 -12.29 -12.44 -32.39
C GLY A 191 -10.83 -12.49 -32.81
N THR A 192 -10.62 -12.88 -34.07
CA THR A 192 -9.46 -12.59 -34.93
C THR A 192 -8.15 -13.36 -34.65
N GLY A 193 -7.80 -14.23 -35.60
CA GLY A 193 -6.56 -15.00 -35.64
C GLY A 193 -5.32 -14.15 -35.93
N ASN A 194 -4.90 -13.34 -34.96
CA ASN A 194 -3.68 -12.53 -35.06
C ASN A 194 -2.65 -12.98 -34.01
N GLN A 195 -1.38 -13.06 -34.43
CA GLN A 195 -0.18 -13.42 -33.65
C GLN A 195 -0.12 -12.75 -32.25
N VAL A 196 -0.71 -11.56 -32.11
CA VAL A 196 -0.83 -10.79 -30.87
C VAL A 196 -1.57 -11.56 -29.75
N GLY A 197 -2.64 -12.31 -30.08
CA GLY A 197 -3.38 -13.11 -29.10
C GLY A 197 -2.56 -14.26 -28.52
N GLY A 198 -1.69 -14.87 -29.33
CA GLY A 198 -0.77 -15.92 -28.89
C GLY A 198 0.23 -15.42 -27.85
N TYR A 199 0.75 -14.20 -27.99
CA TYR A 199 1.66 -13.61 -27.02
C TYR A 199 1.01 -13.36 -25.66
N PHE A 200 -0.25 -12.92 -25.62
CA PHE A 200 -0.96 -12.70 -24.36
C PHE A 200 -1.23 -14.02 -23.61
N VAL A 201 -1.60 -15.08 -24.33
CA VAL A 201 -1.77 -16.42 -23.76
C VAL A 201 -0.45 -16.97 -23.24
N ALA A 202 0.65 -16.79 -23.99
CA ALA A 202 1.98 -17.20 -23.56
C ALA A 202 2.46 -16.43 -22.31
N ILE A 203 2.22 -15.12 -22.24
CA ILE A 203 2.55 -14.30 -21.07
C ILE A 203 1.73 -14.73 -19.84
N ALA A 204 0.42 -14.98 -20.02
CA ALA A 204 -0.43 -15.47 -18.93
C ALA A 204 0.05 -16.84 -18.42
N ALA A 205 0.41 -17.76 -19.30
CA ALA A 205 0.97 -19.06 -18.94
C ALA A 205 2.30 -18.92 -18.18
N LEU A 206 3.20 -18.02 -18.61
CA LEU A 206 4.47 -17.75 -17.92
C LEU A 206 4.28 -17.17 -16.52
N VAL A 207 3.29 -16.28 -16.33
CA VAL A 207 2.96 -15.73 -15.01
C VAL A 207 2.45 -16.82 -14.07
N ILE A 208 1.61 -17.74 -14.57
CA ILE A 208 1.10 -18.87 -13.80
C ILE A 208 2.24 -19.83 -13.41
N ILE A 209 3.14 -20.16 -14.33
CA ILE A 209 4.31 -21.02 -14.07
C ILE A 209 5.26 -20.37 -13.05
N ALA A 210 5.49 -19.05 -13.14
CA ALA A 210 6.32 -18.35 -12.17
C ALA A 210 5.69 -18.34 -10.77
N ALA A 211 4.37 -18.16 -10.68
CA ALA A 211 3.64 -18.21 -9.42
C ALA A 211 3.68 -19.60 -8.78
N THR A 212 3.51 -20.67 -9.57
CA THR A 212 3.57 -22.05 -9.05
C THR A 212 4.97 -22.43 -8.59
N LEU A 213 6.02 -22.05 -9.33
CA LEU A 213 7.41 -22.26 -8.92
C LEU A 213 7.76 -21.49 -7.64
N TRP A 214 7.27 -20.27 -7.49
CA TRP A 214 7.49 -19.48 -6.28
C TRP A 214 6.81 -20.11 -5.06
N ILE A 215 5.58 -20.61 -5.19
CA ILE A 215 4.86 -21.32 -4.13
C ILE A 215 5.60 -22.61 -3.75
N PHE A 216 6.09 -23.38 -4.72
CA PHE A 216 6.87 -24.60 -4.45
C PHE A 216 8.16 -24.29 -3.72
N ARG A 217 8.88 -23.23 -4.12
CA ARG A 217 10.09 -22.78 -3.45
C ARG A 217 9.84 -22.35 -2.01
N GLU A 218 8.80 -21.57 -1.75
CA GLU A 218 8.37 -21.16 -0.40
C GLU A 218 8.04 -22.37 0.48
N ARG A 219 7.28 -23.33 -0.05
CA ARG A 219 6.94 -24.57 0.67
C ARG A 219 8.18 -25.43 0.97
N TRP A 220 9.12 -25.51 0.03
CA TRP A 220 10.37 -26.24 0.22
C TRP A 220 11.27 -25.60 1.29
N ILE A 221 11.38 -24.26 1.30
CA ILE A 221 12.12 -23.52 2.34
C ILE A 221 11.50 -23.74 3.72
N LYS A 222 10.16 -23.67 3.83
CA LYS A 222 9.45 -23.96 5.09
C LYS A 222 9.69 -25.40 5.57
N SER A 223 9.62 -26.39 4.68
CA SER A 223 9.87 -27.79 5.05
C SER A 223 11.29 -28.07 5.58
N ARG A 224 12.28 -27.23 5.25
CA ARG A 224 13.66 -27.33 5.76
C ARG A 224 13.91 -26.53 7.04
N THR A 225 13.05 -25.57 7.36
CA THR A 225 13.22 -24.69 8.52
C THR A 225 12.36 -25.09 9.71
N GLU A 226 11.28 -25.85 9.47
CA GLU A 226 10.37 -26.38 10.51
C GLU A 226 10.61 -27.87 10.79
N GLY A 227 11.69 -28.46 10.26
CA GLY A 227 12.05 -29.88 10.35
C GLY A 227 13.31 -30.18 11.17
N VAL A 228 13.49 -29.51 12.31
CA VAL A 228 14.36 -29.90 13.44
C VAL A 228 13.58 -29.70 14.73
#